data_AF-A0A7K2ZVT0-F1
#
_entry.id   AF-A0A7K2ZVT0-F1
#
_cell.length_a   1.000
_cell.length_b   1.000
_cell.length_c   1.000
_cell.angle_alpha   90.00
_cell.angle_beta   90.00
_cell.angle_gamma   90.00
#
_symmetry.space_group_name_H-M   'P 1'
#
loop_
_entity.id
_entity.type
_entity.pdbx_description
1 polymer ?
#
loop_
_entity_poly.entity_id
_entity_poly.type
_entity_poly.pdbx_seq_one_letter_code
_entity_poly.pdbx_strand_id
1 'polypeptide(L)'
;MGDHFKTDTDELASFMKTLNDAKTALEEVRRSMQNVSSAGIGTMDLDSACNEFQEHWKYGSEQIAEQTGKLAEGIKQTKSNYQEVETALEDGFRKAAGKSGEK
;
A
#
# COMPACT_ATOMS: atom_id res chain seq x y z
N MET A 1 21.96 13.15 2.69
CA MET A 1 21.33 11.85 2.37
C MET A 1 20.09 11.57 3.22
N GLY A 2 20.16 11.66 4.56
CA GLY A 2 19.03 11.27 5.43
C GLY A 2 17.69 12.02 5.24
N ASP A 3 17.72 13.32 4.95
CA ASP A 3 16.49 14.11 4.78
C ASP A 3 15.68 13.70 3.54
N HIS A 4 16.33 13.43 2.40
CA HIS A 4 15.64 12.97 1.19
C HIS A 4 14.94 11.62 1.40
N PHE A 5 15.57 10.69 2.11
CA PHE A 5 14.96 9.38 2.42
C PHE A 5 13.79 9.47 3.40
N LYS A 6 13.86 10.42 4.34
CA LYS A 6 12.75 10.67 5.25
C LYS A 6 11.53 11.18 4.47
N THR A 7 11.75 12.12 3.55
CA THR A 7 10.72 12.58 2.61
C THR A 7 10.16 11.44 1.77
N ASP A 8 11.00 10.60 1.16
CA ASP A 8 10.54 9.45 0.36
C ASP A 8 9.71 8.47 1.20
N THR A 9 10.10 8.21 2.45
CA THR A 9 9.37 7.33 3.36
C THR A 9 8.01 7.93 3.73
N ASP A 10 7.95 9.24 3.98
CA ASP A 10 6.72 9.95 4.32
C ASP A 10 5.76 10.02 3.13
N GLU A 11 6.27 10.23 1.91
CA GLU A 11 5.46 10.19 0.68
C GLU A 11 4.88 8.80 0.44
N LEU A 12 5.66 7.74 0.68
CA LEU A 12 5.18 6.35 0.55
C LEU A 12 4.12 6.01 1.61
N ALA A 13 4.25 6.53 2.83
CA ALA A 13 3.22 6.42 3.86
C ALA A 13 1.93 7.14 3.45
N SER A 14 2.05 8.34 2.86
CA SER A 14 0.91 9.07 2.31
C SER A 14 0.26 8.31 1.15
N PHE A 15 1.05 7.75 0.25
CA PHE A 15 0.55 6.97 -0.89
C PHE A 15 -0.20 5.70 -0.43
N MET A 16 0.33 4.98 0.57
CA MET A 16 -0.36 3.85 1.20
C MET A 16 -1.70 4.27 1.82
N LYS A 17 -1.75 5.44 2.48
CA LYS A 17 -2.99 5.97 3.04
C LYS A 17 -4.01 6.23 1.93
N THR A 18 -3.61 6.90 0.84
CA THR A 18 -4.49 7.16 -0.31
C THR A 18 -5.04 5.87 -0.92
N LEU A 19 -4.21 4.82 -1.04
CA LEU A 19 -4.66 3.53 -1.57
C LEU A 19 -5.65 2.82 -0.63
N ASN A 20 -5.46 2.91 0.68
CA ASN A 20 -6.42 2.39 1.65
C ASN A 20 -7.75 3.16 1.60
N ASP A 21 -7.70 4.50 1.53
CA ASP A 21 -8.90 5.34 1.41
C ASP A 21 -9.67 5.01 0.12
N ALA A 22 -8.95 4.82 -0.99
CA ALA A 22 -9.55 4.38 -2.25
C ALA A 22 -10.22 3.00 -2.11
N LYS A 23 -9.56 2.03 -1.46
CA LYS A 23 -10.16 0.72 -1.17
C LYS A 23 -11.46 0.85 -0.37
N THR A 24 -11.47 1.65 0.69
CA THR A 24 -12.66 1.87 1.52
C THR A 24 -13.80 2.49 0.70
N ALA A 25 -13.52 3.52 -0.11
CA ALA A 25 -14.52 4.12 -0.99
C ALA A 25 -15.10 3.11 -2.00
N LEU A 26 -14.25 2.23 -2.56
CA LEU A 26 -14.70 1.17 -3.47
C LEU A 26 -15.63 0.16 -2.78
N GLU A 27 -15.34 -0.21 -1.53
CA GLU A 27 -16.20 -1.08 -0.72
C GLU A 27 -17.54 -0.42 -0.38
N GLU A 28 -17.55 0.88 -0.07
CA GLU A 28 -18.77 1.64 0.20
C GLU A 28 -19.68 1.73 -1.02
N VAL A 29 -19.11 2.04 -2.19
CA VAL A 29 -19.85 2.04 -3.46
C VAL A 29 -20.47 0.67 -3.74
N ARG A 30 -19.71 -0.42 -3.53
CA ARG A 30 -20.22 -1.79 -3.66
C ARG A 30 -21.42 -2.06 -2.75
N ARG A 31 -21.35 -1.66 -1.49
CA ARG A 31 -22.46 -1.81 -0.53
C ARG A 31 -23.70 -1.03 -0.97
N SER A 32 -23.52 0.20 -1.44
CA SER A 32 -24.62 1.01 -1.99
C SER A 32 -25.29 0.34 -3.18
N MET A 33 -24.52 -0.28 -4.10
CA MET A 33 -25.09 -0.99 -5.25
C MET A 33 -25.85 -2.27 -4.86
N GLN A 34 -25.39 -3.01 -3.85
CA GLN A 34 -26.17 -4.13 -3.30
C GLN A 34 -27.53 -3.69 -2.71
N ASN A 35 -27.54 -2.54 -2.05
CA ASN A 35 -28.80 -1.98 -1.53
C ASN A 35 -29.75 -1.56 -2.65
N VAL A 36 -29.23 -1.10 -3.80
CA VAL A 36 -30.04 -0.73 -4.96
C VAL A 36 -30.59 -1.96 -5.70
N SER A 37 -29.81 -3.05 -5.83
CA SER A 37 -30.32 -4.27 -6.49
C SER A 37 -31.40 -4.98 -5.65
N SER A 38 -31.29 -4.96 -4.32
CA SER A 38 -32.35 -5.50 -3.43
C SER A 38 -33.63 -4.67 -3.43
N ALA A 39 -33.57 -3.40 -3.82
CA ALA A 39 -34.74 -2.54 -4.01
C ALA A 39 -35.48 -2.76 -5.34
N GLY A 40 -34.96 -3.63 -6.22
CA GLY A 40 -35.64 -4.13 -7.41
C GLY A 40 -35.78 -3.10 -8.52
N ILE A 41 -34.81 -3.02 -9.43
CA ILE A 41 -35.02 -2.34 -10.72
C ILE A 41 -35.52 -3.36 -11.75
N GLY A 42 -36.71 -3.91 -11.50
CA GLY A 42 -37.74 -4.40 -12.42
C GLY A 42 -37.45 -5.31 -13.64
N THR A 43 -36.21 -5.54 -14.08
CA THR A 43 -35.90 -6.36 -15.26
C THR A 43 -34.74 -7.32 -14.99
N MET A 44 -34.91 -8.60 -15.37
CA MET A 44 -33.88 -9.64 -15.20
C MET A 44 -32.52 -9.24 -15.78
N ASP A 45 -32.51 -8.50 -16.90
CA ASP A 45 -31.28 -8.04 -17.55
C ASP A 45 -30.53 -7.01 -16.71
N LEU A 46 -31.24 -6.12 -16.01
CA LEU A 46 -30.61 -5.11 -15.17
C LEU A 46 -30.10 -5.71 -13.87
N ASP A 47 -30.85 -6.64 -13.27
CA ASP A 47 -30.37 -7.41 -12.11
C ASP A 47 -29.11 -8.23 -12.47
N SER A 48 -29.08 -8.85 -13.66
CA SER A 48 -27.90 -9.58 -14.14
C SER A 48 -26.69 -8.65 -14.34
N ALA A 49 -26.88 -7.51 -15.00
CA ALA A 49 -25.81 -6.53 -15.21
C ALA A 49 -25.31 -5.95 -13.88
N CYS A 50 -26.20 -5.70 -12.91
CA CYS A 50 -25.83 -5.26 -11.58
C CYS A 50 -25.02 -6.32 -10.82
N ASN A 51 -25.40 -7.60 -10.91
CA ASN A 51 -24.64 -8.69 -10.29
C ASN A 51 -23.25 -8.85 -10.90
N GLU A 52 -23.15 -8.84 -12.24
CA GLU A 52 -21.89 -8.96 -12.96
C GLU A 52 -20.96 -7.77 -12.67
N PHE A 53 -21.53 -6.56 -12.62
CA PHE A 53 -20.79 -5.36 -12.18
C PHE A 53 -20.28 -5.50 -10.74
N GLN A 54 -21.13 -5.96 -9.81
CA GLN A 54 -20.73 -6.15 -8.41
C GLN A 54 -19.61 -7.18 -8.25
N GLU A 55 -19.65 -8.28 -8.99
CA GLU A 55 -18.60 -9.33 -9.01
C GLU A 55 -17.28 -8.76 -9.53
N HIS A 56 -17.29 -8.14 -10.72
CA HIS A 56 -16.09 -7.56 -11.33
C HIS A 56 -15.50 -6.44 -10.46
N TRP A 57 -16.35 -5.60 -9.88
CA TRP A 57 -15.94 -4.52 -9.00
C TRP A 57 -15.32 -5.04 -7.70
N LYS A 58 -15.92 -6.09 -7.10
CA LYS A 58 -15.33 -6.78 -5.95
C LYS A 58 -13.94 -7.30 -6.29
N TYR A 59 -13.81 -8.05 -7.37
CA TYR A 59 -12.53 -8.62 -7.79
C TYR A 59 -11.47 -7.52 -8.02
N GLY A 60 -11.83 -6.44 -8.73
CA GLY A 60 -10.94 -5.31 -8.95
C GLY A 60 -10.47 -4.66 -7.64
N SER A 61 -11.39 -4.46 -6.68
CA SER A 61 -11.04 -3.90 -5.36
C SER A 61 -10.10 -4.80 -4.56
N GLU A 62 -10.28 -6.13 -4.63
CA GLU A 62 -9.41 -7.10 -3.98
C GLU A 62 -8.01 -7.12 -4.62
N GLN A 63 -7.92 -7.05 -5.96
CA GLN A 63 -6.66 -6.96 -6.69
C GLN A 63 -5.88 -5.68 -6.38
N ILE A 64 -6.56 -4.53 -6.29
CA ILE A 64 -5.93 -3.26 -5.89
C ILE A 64 -5.37 -3.36 -4.46
N ALA A 65 -6.14 -3.95 -3.54
CA ALA A 65 -5.70 -4.14 -2.17
C ALA A 65 -4.48 -5.06 -2.07
N GLU A 66 -4.47 -6.16 -2.82
CA GLU A 66 -3.33 -7.09 -2.88
C GLU A 66 -2.06 -6.42 -3.41
N GLN A 67 -2.15 -5.72 -4.54
CA GLN A 67 -1.00 -5.03 -5.13
C GLN A 67 -0.48 -3.91 -4.22
N THR A 68 -1.39 -3.16 -3.59
CA THR A 68 -1.04 -2.15 -2.58
C THR A 68 -0.28 -2.79 -1.42
N GLY A 69 -0.74 -3.93 -0.92
CA GLY A 69 -0.07 -4.67 0.15
C GLY A 69 1.34 -5.12 -0.23
N LYS A 70 1.51 -5.69 -1.44
CA LYS A 70 2.82 -6.10 -1.96
C LYS A 70 3.77 -4.90 -2.10
N LEU A 71 3.27 -3.77 -2.60
CA LEU A 71 4.07 -2.55 -2.73
C LEU A 71 4.51 -2.03 -1.36
N ALA A 72 3.60 -1.98 -0.38
CA ALA A 72 3.91 -1.59 0.99
C ALA A 72 5.01 -2.46 1.62
N GLU A 73 4.93 -3.78 1.41
CA GLU A 73 5.91 -4.73 1.90
C GLU A 73 7.27 -4.54 1.22
N GLY A 74 7.30 -4.37 -0.10
CA GLY A 74 8.53 -4.08 -0.85
C GLY A 74 9.22 -2.82 -0.37
N ILE A 75 8.47 -1.74 -0.13
CA ILE A 75 8.99 -0.48 0.42
C ILE A 75 9.58 -0.68 1.81
N LYS A 76 8.87 -1.41 2.68
CA LYS A 76 9.35 -1.71 4.04
C LYS A 76 10.66 -2.51 4.00
N GLN A 77 10.76 -3.48 3.10
CA GLN A 77 11.97 -4.26 2.88
C GLN A 77 13.12 -3.36 2.41
N THR A 78 12.87 -2.49 1.43
CA THR A 78 13.87 -1.53 0.94
C THR A 78 14.37 -0.64 2.06
N LYS A 79 13.47 -0.07 2.87
CA LYS A 79 13.83 0.73 4.05
C LYS A 79 14.72 -0.05 5.03
N SER A 80 14.36 -1.29 5.35
CA SER A 80 15.13 -2.16 6.25
C SER A 80 16.55 -2.39 5.73
N ASN A 81 16.67 -2.75 4.45
CA ASN A 81 17.97 -3.02 3.81
C ASN A 81 18.87 -1.78 3.86
N TYR A 82 18.33 -0.59 3.61
CA TYR A 82 19.10 0.65 3.69
C TYR A 82 19.53 0.98 5.13
N GLN A 83 18.66 0.78 6.13
CA GLN A 83 19.02 0.98 7.54
C GLN A 83 20.13 0.03 7.98
N GLU A 84 20.10 -1.23 7.52
CA GLU A 84 21.17 -2.20 7.76
C GLU A 84 22.50 -1.76 7.15
N VAL A 85 22.48 -1.27 5.90
CA VAL A 85 23.67 -0.75 5.22
C VAL A 85 24.24 0.45 5.97
N GLU A 86 23.41 1.41 6.37
CA GLU A 86 23.85 2.60 7.11
C GLU A 86 24.46 2.21 8.46
N THR A 87 23.81 1.31 9.19
CA THR A 87 24.31 0.81 10.48
C THR A 87 25.65 0.10 10.32
N ALA A 88 25.80 -0.73 9.29
CA ALA A 88 27.05 -1.42 8.99
C ALA A 88 28.17 -0.43 8.60
N LEU A 89 27.82 0.63 7.87
CA LEU A 89 28.76 1.69 7.48
C LEU A 89 29.23 2.46 8.72
N GLU A 90 28.31 2.90 9.58
CA GLU A 90 28.61 3.59 10.84
C GLU A 90 29.48 2.74 11.76
N ASP A 91 29.15 1.45 11.94
CA ASP A 91 29.93 0.52 12.73
C ASP A 91 31.35 0.32 12.14
N GLY A 92 31.46 0.26 10.81
CA GLY A 92 32.73 0.18 10.10
C GLY A 92 33.62 1.41 10.35
N PHE A 93 33.04 2.61 10.22
CA PHE A 93 33.74 3.86 10.51
C PHE A 93 34.12 3.98 11.99
N ARG A 94 33.24 3.60 12.93
CA ARG A 94 33.53 3.61 14.37
C ARG A 94 34.70 2.68 14.71
N LYS A 95 34.73 1.48 14.12
CA LYS A 95 35.84 0.52 14.28
C LYS A 95 37.16 1.05 13.68
N ALA A 96 37.09 1.70 12.51
CA ALA A 96 38.27 2.28 11.87
C ALA A 96 38.85 3.46 12.67
N ALA A 97 37.99 4.35 13.18
CA ALA A 97 38.39 5.47 14.04
C ALA A 97 38.97 5.00 15.38
N GLY A 98 38.39 3.96 15.99
CA GLY A 98 38.95 3.35 17.20
C GLY A 98 40.35 2.75 17.00
N LYS A 99 40.63 2.21 15.81
CA LYS A 99 41.96 1.66 15.47
C LYS A 99 43.01 2.72 15.11
N SER A 100 42.61 3.94 14.71
CA SER A 100 43.57 5.00 14.38
C SER A 100 44.04 5.82 15.59
N GLY A 101 43.38 5.69 16.75
CA GLY A 101 43.75 6.35 18.00
C GLY A 101 44.73 5.56 18.89
N GLU A 102 45.13 4.37 18.46
CA GLU A 102 46.00 3.44 19.23
C GLU A 102 47.45 3.41 18.70
N LYS A 103 47.89 4.48 18.03
CA LYS A 103 49.28 4.70 17.58
C LYS A 103 49.86 5.98 18.16
#